data_AF-A0A960ED50-F1
#
_entry.id   AF-A0A960ED50-F1
#
_cell.length_a   1.000
_cell.length_b   1.000
_cell.length_c   1.000
_cell.angle_alpha   90.00
_cell.angle_beta   90.00
_cell.angle_gamma   90.00
#
_symmetry.space_group_name_H-M   'P 1'
#
loop_
_entity.id
_entity.type
_entity.pdbx_description
1 polymer ?
#
loop_
_entity_poly.entity_id
_entity_poly.type
_entity_poly.pdbx_seq_one_letter_code
_entity_poly.pdbx_strand_id
1 'polypeptide(L)'
;MDTNTATLIVELARAIAAQPAAPAAPGQSPPPLPFDGMTVIVRTVTMIYTGRATSVGSGWIRLDDAAWIADTGRWAAALATGKLNEVEPYPGGCWVRASSIVDVAPWSHDLPRGTK
;
A
#
# COMPACT_ATOMS: atom_id res chain seq x y z
N MET A 1 -14.76 -0.09 18.74
CA MET A 1 -14.64 -0.25 17.27
C MET A 1 -16.05 -0.18 16.74
N ASP A 2 -16.31 0.79 15.88
CA ASP A 2 -17.58 0.92 15.19
C ASP A 2 -17.74 -0.18 14.13
N THR A 3 -18.97 -0.67 13.99
CA THR A 3 -19.33 -1.82 13.14
C THR A 3 -18.97 -1.62 11.66
N ASN A 4 -18.70 -0.38 11.25
CA ASN A 4 -18.35 -0.01 9.87
C ASN A 4 -16.91 -0.40 9.49
N THR A 5 -15.96 -0.24 10.42
CA THR A 5 -14.53 -0.51 10.17
C THR A 5 -14.24 -2.01 10.05
N ALA A 6 -14.88 -2.84 10.88
CA ALA A 6 -14.73 -4.29 10.81
C ALA A 6 -15.35 -4.89 9.52
N THR A 7 -16.45 -4.29 9.03
CA THR A 7 -17.11 -4.71 7.79
C THR A 7 -16.25 -4.41 6.57
N LEU A 8 -15.65 -3.22 6.52
CA LEU A 8 -14.71 -2.82 5.46
C LEU A 8 -13.50 -3.74 5.35
N ILE A 9 -12.93 -4.17 6.48
CA ILE A 9 -11.77 -5.09 6.49
C ILE A 9 -12.15 -6.48 5.99
N VAL A 10 -13.34 -6.98 6.36
CA VAL A 10 -13.83 -8.29 5.91
C VAL A 10 -14.17 -8.26 4.41
N GLU A 11 -14.76 -7.18 3.92
CA GLU A 11 -15.04 -7.01 2.48
C GLU A 11 -13.75 -6.85 1.66
N LEU A 12 -12.77 -6.13 2.18
CA LEU A 12 -11.44 -6.00 1.59
C LEU A 12 -10.71 -7.34 1.50
N ALA A 13 -10.70 -8.13 2.59
CA ALA A 13 -10.09 -9.45 2.60
C ALA A 13 -10.78 -10.41 1.62
N ARG A 14 -12.11 -10.32 1.48
CA ARG A 14 -12.89 -11.10 0.50
C ARG A 14 -12.56 -10.67 -0.93
N ALA A 15 -12.43 -9.37 -1.21
CA ALA A 15 -12.07 -8.87 -2.54
C ALA A 15 -10.66 -9.34 -2.97
N ILE A 16 -9.70 -9.34 -2.04
CA ILE A 16 -8.34 -9.83 -2.30
C ILE A 16 -8.34 -11.35 -2.54
N ALA A 17 -9.10 -12.11 -1.75
CA ALA A 17 -9.17 -13.57 -1.89
C ALA A 17 -9.99 -14.05 -3.11
N ALA A 18 -10.94 -13.24 -3.59
CA ALA A 18 -11.84 -13.59 -4.68
C ALA A 18 -11.29 -13.22 -6.07
N GLN A 19 -10.19 -12.47 -6.18
CA GLN A 19 -9.56 -12.25 -7.49
C GLN A 19 -8.88 -13.55 -7.95
N PRO A 20 -9.38 -14.22 -9.00
CA PRO A 20 -8.63 -15.28 -9.61
C PRO A 20 -7.36 -14.66 -10.21
N ALA A 21 -6.23 -15.37 -10.12
CA ALA A 21 -5.09 -15.10 -10.96
C ALA A 21 -5.42 -15.51 -12.41
N ALA A 22 -6.28 -14.75 -13.08
CA ALA A 22 -6.54 -14.84 -14.50
C ALA A 22 -5.97 -13.59 -15.17
N PRO A 23 -5.27 -13.71 -16.32
CA PRO A 23 -4.91 -12.53 -17.10
C PRO A 23 -6.19 -11.78 -17.47
N ALA A 24 -6.19 -10.46 -17.33
CA ALA A 24 -7.32 -9.62 -17.73
C ALA A 24 -7.70 -9.93 -19.19
N ALA A 25 -9.00 -10.11 -19.45
CA ALA A 25 -9.49 -10.24 -20.81
C ALA A 25 -9.12 -8.97 -21.61
N PRO A 26 -8.80 -9.08 -22.92
CA PRO A 26 -8.47 -7.92 -23.73
C PRO A 26 -9.60 -6.88 -23.69
N GLY A 27 -9.31 -5.69 -23.18
CA GLY A 27 -10.26 -4.56 -23.15
C GLY A 27 -11.05 -4.35 -21.86
N GLN A 28 -10.81 -5.13 -20.79
CA GLN A 28 -11.34 -4.81 -19.46
C GLN A 28 -10.25 -4.22 -18.56
N SER A 29 -10.46 -3.00 -18.09
CA SER A 29 -9.69 -2.45 -16.98
C SER A 29 -9.93 -3.32 -15.74
N PRO A 30 -8.88 -3.71 -15.00
CA PRO A 30 -9.08 -4.45 -13.76
C PRO A 30 -10.02 -3.66 -12.83
N PRO A 31 -10.84 -4.35 -12.00
CA PRO A 31 -11.69 -3.66 -11.05
C PRO A 31 -10.84 -2.70 -10.22
N PRO A 32 -11.32 -1.45 -9.99
CA PRO A 32 -10.57 -0.48 -9.22
C PRO A 32 -10.27 -1.09 -7.88
N LEU A 33 -8.99 -1.12 -7.55
CA LEU A 33 -8.60 -1.61 -6.24
C LEU A 33 -9.15 -0.68 -5.17
N PRO A 34 -9.34 -1.20 -3.95
CA PRO A 34 -9.71 -0.38 -2.80
C PRO A 34 -8.72 0.75 -2.47
N PHE A 35 -7.59 0.84 -3.19
CA PHE A 35 -6.51 1.80 -2.97
C PHE A 35 -6.09 2.57 -4.25
N ASP A 36 -6.79 2.42 -5.38
CA ASP A 36 -6.39 3.13 -6.60
C ASP A 36 -6.45 4.65 -6.39
N GLY A 37 -5.33 5.33 -6.62
CA GLY A 37 -5.13 6.76 -6.33
C GLY A 37 -4.87 7.09 -4.86
N MET A 38 -4.94 6.14 -3.93
CA MET A 38 -4.73 6.38 -2.49
C MET A 38 -3.24 6.39 -2.12
N THR A 39 -2.89 7.22 -1.15
CA THR A 39 -1.61 7.13 -0.44
C THR A 39 -1.68 6.01 0.58
N VAL A 40 -0.69 5.11 0.53
CA VAL A 40 -0.65 3.90 1.36
C VAL A 40 0.72 3.70 1.97
N ILE A 41 0.74 3.02 3.11
CA ILE A 41 1.93 2.39 3.65
C ILE A 41 1.74 0.87 3.64
N VAL A 42 2.73 0.16 3.10
CA VAL A 42 2.70 -1.27 2.79
C VAL A 42 3.81 -1.95 3.58
N ARG A 43 3.45 -2.96 4.38
CA ARG A 43 4.44 -3.85 5.00
C ARG A 43 4.57 -5.12 4.20
N THR A 44 5.79 -5.43 3.77
CA THR A 44 6.16 -6.76 3.32
C THR A 44 6.80 -7.55 4.45
N VAL A 45 7.19 -8.79 4.19
CA VAL A 45 7.88 -9.65 5.16
C VAL A 45 9.14 -8.99 5.73
N THR A 46 9.87 -8.21 4.93
CA THR A 46 11.17 -7.63 5.33
C THR A 46 11.25 -6.12 5.24
N MET A 47 10.37 -5.46 4.49
CA MET A 47 10.51 -4.05 4.15
C MET A 47 9.18 -3.31 4.28
N ILE A 48 9.26 -1.99 4.42
CA ILE A 48 8.08 -1.12 4.49
C ILE A 48 8.19 -0.08 3.37
N TYR A 49 7.11 0.14 2.66
CA TYR A 49 7.04 1.12 1.58
C TYR A 49 5.91 2.09 1.84
N THR A 50 6.07 3.34 1.43
CA THR A 50 4.95 4.28 1.32
C THR A 50 4.91 4.84 -0.09
N GLY A 51 3.74 5.27 -0.55
CA GLY A 51 3.56 5.91 -1.85
C GLY A 51 2.10 5.99 -2.26
N ARG A 52 1.85 6.62 -3.42
CA ARG A 52 0.52 6.62 -4.05
C ARG A 52 0.37 5.36 -4.89
N ALA A 53 -0.61 4.51 -4.58
CA ALA A 53 -0.91 3.34 -5.39
C ALA A 53 -1.59 3.78 -6.70
N THR A 54 -0.94 3.54 -7.84
CA THR A 54 -1.44 4.01 -9.15
C THR A 54 -1.76 2.90 -10.15
N SER A 55 -1.36 1.66 -9.86
CA SER A 55 -1.83 0.49 -10.61
C SER A 55 -1.57 -0.80 -9.86
N VAL A 56 -2.41 -1.80 -10.13
CA VAL A 56 -2.17 -3.19 -9.73
C VAL A 56 -2.48 -4.13 -10.88
N GLY A 57 -1.57 -5.08 -11.09
CA GLY A 57 -1.68 -6.08 -12.14
C GLY A 57 -0.54 -7.06 -12.08
N SER A 58 -0.73 -8.27 -12.63
CA SER A 58 0.32 -9.31 -12.75
C SER A 58 1.02 -9.65 -11.42
N GLY A 59 0.33 -9.49 -10.30
CA GLY A 59 0.87 -9.71 -8.95
C GLY A 59 1.81 -8.61 -8.44
N TRP A 60 1.73 -7.40 -8.99
CA TRP A 60 2.52 -6.23 -8.60
C TRP A 60 1.62 -5.04 -8.27
N ILE A 61 2.09 -4.19 -7.36
CA ILE A 61 1.53 -2.88 -7.04
C ILE A 61 2.54 -1.81 -7.41
N ARG A 62 2.13 -0.84 -8.24
CA ARG A 62 2.92 0.35 -8.51
C ARG A 62 2.66 1.40 -7.44
N LEU A 63 3.73 1.88 -6.81
CA LEU A 63 3.72 3.05 -5.94
C LEU A 63 4.46 4.19 -6.64
N ASP A 64 3.77 5.29 -6.93
CA ASP A 64 4.39 6.55 -7.33
C ASP A 64 4.70 7.41 -6.10
N ASP A 65 5.63 8.35 -6.25
CA ASP A 65 6.14 9.19 -5.16
C ASP A 65 6.61 8.35 -3.95
N ALA A 66 7.14 7.15 -4.24
CA ALA A 66 7.39 6.12 -3.24
C ALA A 66 8.63 6.41 -2.38
N ALA A 67 8.65 5.82 -1.19
CA ALA A 67 9.82 5.75 -0.32
C ALA A 67 9.93 4.36 0.33
N TRP A 68 11.16 3.88 0.50
CA TRP A 68 11.45 2.79 1.44
C TRP A 68 11.55 3.38 2.85
N ILE A 69 10.88 2.74 3.80
CA ILE A 69 10.90 3.13 5.20
C ILE A 69 11.71 2.07 5.96
N ALA A 70 12.96 2.39 6.28
CA ALA A 70 13.85 1.48 6.99
C ALA A 70 13.47 1.39 8.48
N ASP A 71 13.00 2.48 9.08
CA ASP A 71 12.53 2.51 10.47
C ASP A 71 11.29 3.40 10.67
N THR A 72 10.19 2.79 11.12
CA THR A 72 8.94 3.49 11.49
C THR A 72 8.89 3.88 12.97
N GLY A 73 9.83 3.41 13.79
CA GLY A 73 9.65 3.31 15.23
C GLY A 73 8.46 2.39 15.55
N ARG A 74 7.54 2.83 16.41
CA ARG A 74 6.34 2.05 16.74
C ARG A 74 5.29 2.20 15.64
N TRP A 75 4.97 1.10 14.96
CA TRP A 75 4.02 1.05 13.83
C TRP A 75 2.72 1.86 14.05
N ALA A 76 2.01 1.61 15.16
CA ALA A 76 0.76 2.32 15.45
C ALA A 76 0.97 3.83 15.66
N ALA A 77 2.11 4.23 16.23
CA ALA A 77 2.46 5.63 16.41
C ALA A 77 2.83 6.29 15.06
N ALA A 78 3.54 5.58 14.18
CA ALA A 78 3.84 6.04 12.83
C ALA A 78 2.55 6.30 12.04
N LEU A 79 1.59 5.36 12.06
CA LEU A 79 0.29 5.54 11.42
C LEU A 79 -0.49 6.72 12.00
N ALA A 80 -0.47 6.92 13.32
CA ALA A 80 -1.21 8.00 13.96
C ALA A 80 -0.58 9.39 13.75
N THR A 81 0.76 9.48 13.67
CA THR A 81 1.47 10.76 13.74
C THR A 81 2.22 11.15 12.47
N GLY A 82 2.40 10.22 11.53
CA GLY A 82 3.18 10.45 10.32
C GLY A 82 4.69 10.49 10.54
N LYS A 83 5.17 10.27 11.77
CA LYS A 83 6.59 10.33 12.11
C LYS A 83 7.29 9.02 11.76
N LEU A 84 8.37 9.13 11.00
CA LEU A 84 9.23 8.04 10.56
C LEU A 84 10.67 8.38 10.96
N ASN A 85 11.45 7.36 11.35
CA ASN A 85 12.81 7.55 11.84
C ASN A 85 13.83 7.51 10.69
N GLU A 86 13.63 6.64 9.71
CA GLU A 86 14.53 6.47 8.57
C GLU A 86 13.75 6.24 7.28
N VAL A 87 13.99 7.10 6.29
CA VAL A 87 13.25 7.16 5.02
C VAL A 87 14.22 7.32 3.86
N GLU A 88 14.06 6.50 2.84
CA GLU A 88 14.76 6.59 1.55
C GLU A 88 13.75 6.78 0.41
N PRO A 89 13.50 8.03 -0.03
CA PRO A 89 12.64 8.29 -1.18
C PRO A 89 13.24 7.67 -2.44
N TYR A 90 12.40 7.00 -3.21
CA TYR A 90 12.81 6.56 -4.54
C TYR A 90 12.95 7.78 -5.46
N PRO A 91 13.97 7.79 -6.35
CA PRO A 91 14.11 8.83 -7.38
C PRO A 91 12.93 8.83 -8.37
N GLY A 92 12.17 7.74 -8.43
CA GLY A 92 10.88 7.63 -9.11
C GLY A 92 9.86 6.91 -8.23
N GLY A 93 9.04 6.05 -8.83
CA GLY A 93 8.20 5.10 -8.10
C GLY A 93 8.80 3.68 -8.08
N CYS A 94 8.19 2.78 -7.31
CA CYS A 94 8.62 1.39 -7.18
C CYS A 94 7.48 0.40 -7.46
N TRP A 95 7.84 -0.86 -7.72
CA TRP A 95 6.87 -1.96 -7.79
C TRP A 95 7.04 -2.89 -6.59
N VAL A 96 5.96 -3.12 -5.86
CA VAL A 96 5.91 -4.03 -4.71
C VAL A 96 5.22 -5.32 -5.14
N ARG A 97 5.81 -6.47 -4.84
CA ARG A 97 5.22 -7.77 -5.15
C ARG A 97 4.02 -8.01 -4.23
N ALA A 98 2.82 -8.20 -4.78
CA ALA A 98 1.61 -8.38 -3.99
C ALA A 98 1.70 -9.62 -3.07
N SER A 99 2.39 -10.67 -3.51
CA SER A 99 2.57 -11.90 -2.73
C SER A 99 3.53 -11.77 -1.54
N SER A 100 4.26 -10.66 -1.40
CA SER A 100 5.13 -10.43 -0.24
C SER A 100 4.49 -9.53 0.83
N ILE A 101 3.30 -9.00 0.55
CA ILE A 101 2.59 -8.08 1.44
C ILE A 101 2.01 -8.84 2.63
N VAL A 102 2.31 -8.33 3.83
CA VAL A 102 1.71 -8.78 5.09
C VAL A 102 0.47 -7.94 5.40
N ASP A 103 0.56 -6.62 5.23
CA ASP A 103 -0.57 -5.70 5.37
C ASP A 103 -0.36 -4.38 4.61
N VAL A 104 -1.47 -3.67 4.41
CA VAL A 104 -1.53 -2.33 3.82
C VAL A 104 -2.42 -1.46 4.70
N ALA A 105 -2.01 -0.23 4.96
CA ALA A 105 -2.80 0.77 5.65
C ALA A 105 -2.85 2.07 4.84
N PRO A 106 -3.96 2.85 4.93
CA PRO A 106 -3.98 4.21 4.40
C PRO A 106 -2.87 5.05 5.05
N TRP A 107 -2.18 5.85 4.23
CA TRP A 107 -1.23 6.84 4.72
C TRP A 107 -1.88 8.22 4.60
N SER A 108 -2.43 8.73 5.71
CA SER A 108 -3.16 10.00 5.78
C SER A 108 -2.27 11.23 5.99
N HIS A 109 -0.95 11.07 5.86
CA HIS A 109 0.04 12.13 6.03
C HIS A 109 0.71 12.43 4.70
N ASP A 110 1.48 13.52 4.64
CA ASP A 110 2.29 13.82 3.45
C ASP A 110 3.25 12.65 3.15
N LEU A 111 3.43 12.35 1.86
CA LEU A 111 4.42 11.36 1.45
C LEU A 111 5.82 11.88 1.78
N PRO A 112 6.66 11.09 2.46
CA PRO A 112 7.97 11.55 2.86
C PRO A 112 8.90 11.56 1.62
N ARG A 113 9.28 12.76 1.17
CA ARG A 113 10.12 12.98 -0.04
C ARG A 113 11.57 13.35 0.27
N GLY A 114 11.98 13.30 1.54
CA GLY A 114 13.35 13.56 1.99
C GLY A 114 13.51 13.38 3.50
N THR A 115 14.74 13.22 3.96
CA THR A 115 15.11 13.32 5.38
C THR A 115 14.99 14.78 5.82
N LYS A 116 14.30 15.00 6.95
CA LYS A 116 14.39 16.27 7.69
C LYS A 116 15.59 16.24 8.63
#